data_AF-A0A316XHG4-F1
#
_entry.id   AF-A0A316XHG4-F1
#
_cell.length_a   1.000
_cell.length_b   1.000
_cell.length_c   1.000
_cell.angle_alpha   90.00
_cell.angle_beta   90.00
_cell.angle_gamma   90.00
#
_symmetry.space_group_name_H-M   'P 1'
#
loop_
_entity.id
_entity.type
_entity.pdbx_description
1 polymer ?
#
loop_
_entity_poly.entity_id
_entity_poly.type
_entity_poly.pdbx_seq_one_letter_code
_entity_poly.pdbx_strand_id
1 'polypeptide(L)'
;MKTRLRKISINDTQYLYLVKDQYHSGTETNTLTVKIFLSGQKRTPLVINFMTRDHYIVGQPLKSGVELMNTITNVTENINLNEPKYIRQFIEIGQQNGWTGNNAIAIQNGIGYLTQLGFETNQLS
;
A
#
# COMPACT_ATOMS: atom_id res chain seq x y z
N MET A 1 -10.92 15.14 -4.47
CA MET A 1 -9.67 15.20 -5.25
C MET A 1 -9.72 14.12 -6.33
N LYS A 2 -9.48 14.45 -7.61
CA LYS A 2 -9.60 13.49 -8.73
C LYS A 2 -8.46 12.46 -8.65
N THR A 3 -8.77 11.19 -8.41
CA THR A 3 -7.77 10.11 -8.30
C THR A 3 -7.08 9.91 -9.64
N ARG A 4 -5.82 10.36 -9.77
CA ARG A 4 -5.02 10.19 -10.98
C ARG A 4 -4.27 8.87 -10.89
N LEU A 5 -4.49 7.98 -11.86
CA LEU A 5 -3.66 6.79 -12.05
C LEU A 5 -2.22 7.22 -12.34
N ARG A 6 -1.29 6.69 -11.56
CA ARG A 6 0.16 6.88 -11.69
C ARG A 6 0.73 5.69 -12.44
N LYS A 7 1.85 5.88 -13.14
CA LYS A 7 2.52 4.84 -13.93
C LYS A 7 3.84 4.44 -13.27
N ILE A 8 4.20 3.17 -13.36
CA ILE A 8 5.53 2.64 -12.99
C ILE A 8 5.90 1.51 -13.95
N SER A 9 7.18 1.42 -14.33
CA SER A 9 7.71 0.33 -15.16
C SER A 9 8.69 -0.50 -14.33
N ILE A 10 8.51 -1.82 -14.35
CA ILE A 10 9.33 -2.81 -13.63
C ILE A 10 9.68 -3.91 -14.64
N ASN A 11 10.96 -4.08 -14.96
CA ASN A 11 11.47 -5.10 -15.89
C ASN A 11 10.63 -5.12 -17.19
N ASP A 12 10.55 -3.97 -17.86
CA ASP A 12 9.76 -3.72 -19.08
C ASP A 12 8.23 -3.93 -18.98
N THR A 13 7.74 -4.36 -17.83
CA THR A 13 6.31 -4.49 -17.56
C THR A 13 5.77 -3.18 -17.00
N GLN A 14 4.74 -2.64 -17.64
CA GLN A 14 4.08 -1.41 -17.21
C GLN A 14 2.92 -1.70 -16.26
N TYR A 15 2.89 -0.96 -15.15
CA TYR A 15 1.81 -0.98 -14.18
C TYR A 15 1.19 0.39 -14.01
N LEU A 16 -0.09 0.41 -13.68
CA LEU A 16 -0.82 1.59 -13.25
C LEU A 16 -1.19 1.42 -11.79
N TYR A 17 -1.13 2.47 -10.99
CA TYR A 17 -1.58 2.38 -9.60
C TYR A 17 -2.27 3.65 -9.13
N LEU A 18 -3.05 3.52 -8.06
CA LEU A 18 -3.63 4.63 -7.33
C LEU A 18 -3.58 4.36 -5.83
N VAL A 19 -3.68 5.45 -5.07
CA VAL A 19 -3.77 5.45 -3.62
C VAL A 19 -5.03 6.22 -3.25
N LYS A 20 -5.89 5.63 -2.42
CA LYS A 20 -7.15 6.19 -1.94
C LYS A 20 -7.18 6.07 -0.42
N ASP A 21 -7.63 7.09 0.28
CA ASP A 21 -8.01 7.01 1.68
C ASP A 21 -9.53 6.92 1.84
N GLN A 22 -9.97 6.29 2.93
CA GLN A 22 -11.35 6.24 3.37
C GLN A 22 -11.40 6.25 4.89
N TYR A 23 -12.06 7.26 5.44
CA TYR A 23 -12.36 7.34 6.87
C TYR A 23 -13.64 6.57 7.20
N HIS A 24 -13.64 5.86 8.33
CA HIS A 24 -14.78 5.11 8.84
C HIS A 24 -15.22 5.68 10.19
N SER A 25 -16.22 6.57 10.17
CA SER A 25 -16.65 7.32 11.36
C SER A 25 -17.19 6.46 12.50
N GLY A 26 -17.71 5.26 12.21
CA GLY A 26 -18.27 4.37 13.24
C GLY A 26 -17.21 3.61 14.06
N THR A 27 -15.97 3.54 13.59
CA THR A 27 -14.88 2.79 14.25
C THR A 27 -13.64 3.64 14.50
N GLU A 28 -13.67 4.92 14.13
CA GLU A 28 -12.51 5.83 14.19
C GLU A 28 -11.27 5.23 13.51
N THR A 29 -11.47 4.42 12.47
CA THR A 29 -10.39 3.83 11.69
C THR A 29 -10.29 4.48 10.33
N ASN A 30 -9.09 4.41 9.77
CA ASN A 30 -8.82 4.88 8.42
C ASN A 30 -8.26 3.73 7.59
N THR A 31 -8.74 3.60 6.36
CA THR A 31 -8.17 2.67 5.38
C THR A 31 -7.50 3.44 4.26
N LEU A 32 -6.18 3.26 4.12
CA LEU A 32 -5.47 3.61 2.91
C LEU A 32 -5.46 2.39 1.99
N THR A 33 -5.97 2.53 0.78
CA THR A 33 -6.02 1.47 -0.24
C THR A 33 -5.04 1.80 -1.35
N VAL A 34 -4.11 0.89 -1.61
CA VAL A 34 -3.28 0.88 -2.81
C VAL A 34 -3.91 -0.10 -3.80
N LYS A 35 -4.23 0.38 -5.01
CA LYS A 35 -4.67 -0.47 -6.12
C LYS A 35 -3.64 -0.45 -7.23
N ILE A 36 -3.17 -1.61 -7.64
CA ILE A 36 -2.20 -1.77 -8.71
C ILE A 36 -2.82 -2.61 -9.82
N PHE A 37 -2.61 -2.19 -11.06
CA PHE A 37 -3.14 -2.78 -12.27
C PHE A 37 -1.97 -3.08 -13.20
N LEU A 38 -2.00 -4.24 -13.86
CA LEU A 38 -1.18 -4.45 -15.04
C LEU A 38 -1.70 -3.52 -16.16
N SER A 39 -0.82 -2.84 -16.88
CA SER A 39 -1.24 -1.95 -17.98
C SER A 39 -2.06 -2.71 -19.01
N GLY A 40 -3.20 -2.15 -19.41
CA GLY A 40 -4.19 -2.83 -20.27
C GLY A 40 -5.21 -3.70 -19.52
N GLN A 41 -4.96 -4.08 -18.26
CA GLN A 41 -5.82 -4.96 -17.46
C GLN A 41 -6.44 -4.23 -16.27
N LYS A 42 -7.67 -3.72 -16.44
CA LYS A 42 -8.36 -2.92 -15.40
C LYS A 42 -9.25 -3.73 -14.45
N ARG A 43 -9.59 -4.98 -14.78
CA ARG A 43 -10.61 -5.78 -14.06
C ARG A 43 -10.06 -6.52 -12.84
N THR A 44 -8.76 -6.77 -12.81
CA THR A 44 -8.10 -7.69 -11.86
C THR A 44 -6.96 -6.98 -11.10
N PRO A 45 -7.24 -5.85 -10.41
CA PRO A 45 -6.19 -5.18 -9.64
C PRO A 45 -5.72 -6.03 -8.46
N LEU A 46 -4.45 -5.85 -8.11
CA LEU A 46 -3.97 -6.11 -6.76
C LEU A 46 -4.50 -5.01 -5.85
N VAL A 47 -5.28 -5.39 -4.84
CA VAL A 47 -5.86 -4.45 -3.86
C VAL A 47 -5.24 -4.71 -2.50
N ILE A 48 -4.59 -3.71 -1.94
CA ILE A 48 -3.91 -3.77 -0.65
C ILE A 48 -4.52 -2.72 0.27
N ASN A 49 -5.06 -3.16 1.41
CA ASN A 49 -5.66 -2.29 2.40
C ASN A 49 -4.75 -2.14 3.62
N PHE A 50 -4.42 -0.90 3.97
CA PHE A 50 -3.70 -0.51 5.17
C PHE A 50 -4.72 0.10 6.11
N MET A 51 -5.19 -0.70 7.06
CA MET A 51 -6.10 -0.24 8.11
C MET A 51 -5.28 0.22 9.30
N THR A 52 -5.50 1.45 9.72
CA THR A 52 -4.83 2.07 10.86
C THR A 52 -5.88 2.70 11.77
N ARG A 53 -5.56 2.84 13.07
CA ARG A 53 -6.36 3.69 13.95
C ARG A 53 -6.18 5.13 13.50
N ASP A 54 -7.29 5.85 13.33
CA ASP A 54 -7.22 7.27 12.99
C ASP A 54 -7.04 8.05 14.30
N HIS A 55 -6.00 8.88 14.37
CA HIS A 55 -5.95 9.91 15.39
C HIS A 55 -6.58 11.15 14.75
N TYR A 56 -7.78 11.55 15.19
CA TYR A 56 -8.60 12.60 14.55
C TYR A 56 -7.82 13.89 14.21
N ILE A 57 -6.74 14.17 14.94
CA ILE A 57 -5.86 15.33 14.80
C ILE A 57 -4.81 15.15 13.69
N VAL A 58 -4.32 13.93 13.47
CA VAL A 58 -3.11 13.65 12.65
C VAL A 58 -3.47 13.07 11.27
N GLY A 59 -4.66 12.48 11.14
CA GLY A 59 -5.13 11.85 9.90
C GLY A 59 -4.43 10.52 9.62
N GLN A 60 -4.55 10.03 8.38
CA GLN A 60 -3.97 8.73 7.97
C GLN A 60 -2.43 8.77 7.95
N PRO A 61 -1.71 8.14 8.91
CA PRO A 61 -0.25 8.25 9.03
C PRO A 61 0.50 7.84 7.77
N LEU A 62 0.07 6.77 7.11
CA LEU A 62 0.71 6.28 5.88
C LEU A 62 0.48 7.18 4.65
N LYS A 63 -0.39 8.20 4.78
CA LYS A 63 -0.64 9.20 3.73
C LYS A 63 0.24 10.43 3.91
N SER A 64 0.48 10.86 5.15
CA SER A 64 1.34 11.99 5.50
C SER A 64 2.82 11.62 5.61
N GLY A 65 3.11 10.37 5.98
CA GLY A 65 4.43 9.93 6.40
C GLY A 65 4.41 9.51 7.87
N VAL A 66 5.04 8.38 8.18
CA VAL A 66 5.25 7.85 9.53
C VAL A 66 6.62 7.19 9.61
N GLU A 67 7.38 7.49 10.67
CA GLU A 67 8.69 6.89 10.89
C GLU A 67 8.53 5.47 11.44
N LEU A 68 8.98 4.47 10.68
CA LEU A 68 9.01 3.07 11.10
C LEU A 68 10.47 2.57 11.12
N MET A 69 10.84 1.83 12.16
CA MET A 69 12.11 1.11 12.21
C MET A 69 12.05 -0.08 11.25
N ASN A 70 13.05 -0.21 10.36
CA ASN A 70 13.26 -1.42 9.57
C ASN A 70 14.28 -2.32 10.28
N THR A 71 13.85 -3.49 10.74
CA THR A 71 14.68 -4.43 11.50
C THR A 71 15.67 -5.20 10.63
N ILE A 72 15.50 -5.22 9.30
CA ILE A 72 16.42 -5.89 8.37
C ILE A 72 17.61 -4.97 8.07
N THR A 73 17.36 -3.68 7.84
CA THR A 73 18.41 -2.70 7.52
C THR A 73 18.93 -1.96 8.75
N ASN A 74 18.24 -2.05 9.89
CA ASN A 74 18.49 -1.31 11.12
C ASN A 74 18.45 0.22 10.92
N VAL A 75 17.51 0.69 10.09
CA VAL A 75 17.32 2.09 9.74
C VAL A 75 15.86 2.50 9.95
N THR A 76 15.65 3.67 10.55
CA THR A 76 14.32 4.30 10.59
C THR A 76 14.03 4.99 9.28
N GLU A 77 12.89 4.68 8.68
CA GLU A 77 12.46 5.26 7.41
C GLU A 77 11.12 5.96 7.57
N ASN A 78 10.97 7.14 6.95
CA ASN A 78 9.67 7.79 6.82
C ASN A 78 8.86 7.11 5.70
N ILE A 79 7.76 6.46 6.08
CA ILE A 79 6.90 5.69 5.18
C ILE A 79 5.72 6.55 4.74
N ASN A 80 5.72 6.96 3.47
CA ASN A 80 4.60 7.61 2.82
C ASN A 80 4.16 6.83 1.58
N LEU A 81 2.95 6.26 1.60
CA LEU A 81 2.43 5.45 0.50
C LEU A 81 1.96 6.28 -0.70
N ASN A 82 1.94 7.61 -0.60
CA ASN A 82 1.85 8.46 -1.78
C ASN A 82 3.15 8.49 -2.59
N GLU A 83 4.27 8.03 -2.05
CA GLU A 83 5.51 7.92 -2.80
C GLU A 83 5.55 6.59 -3.57
N PRO A 84 6.12 6.57 -4.80
CA PRO A 84 6.19 5.36 -5.60
C PRO A 84 7.15 4.29 -5.03
N LYS A 85 7.93 4.63 -4.00
CA LYS A 85 9.09 3.85 -3.49
C LYS A 85 8.76 2.39 -3.18
N TYR A 86 7.57 2.11 -2.67
CA TYR A 86 7.17 0.76 -2.22
C TYR A 86 6.34 -0.02 -3.25
N ILE A 87 5.95 0.61 -4.36
CA ILE A 87 5.04 -0.02 -5.33
C ILE A 87 5.66 -1.25 -5.99
N ARG A 88 6.97 -1.24 -6.23
CA ARG A 88 7.68 -2.41 -6.78
C ARG A 88 7.61 -3.59 -5.82
N GLN A 89 7.95 -3.38 -4.56
CA GLN A 89 7.93 -4.42 -3.54
C GLN A 89 6.52 -4.96 -3.29
N PHE A 90 5.50 -4.09 -3.35
CA PHE A 90 4.11 -4.52 -3.24
C PHE A 90 3.67 -5.41 -4.41
N ILE A 91 4.16 -5.14 -5.63
CA ILE A 91 3.94 -6.00 -6.78
C ILE A 91 4.60 -7.36 -6.56
N GLU A 92 5.86 -7.37 -6.12
CA GLU A 92 6.62 -8.60 -5.86
C GLU A 92 5.95 -9.48 -4.78
N ILE A 93 5.52 -8.90 -3.66
CA ILE A 93 4.77 -9.61 -2.61
C ILE A 93 3.41 -10.07 -3.16
N GLY A 94 2.72 -9.24 -3.93
CA GLY A 94 1.46 -9.63 -4.59
C GLY A 94 1.62 -10.84 -5.51
N GLN A 95 2.72 -10.90 -6.27
CA GLN A 95 3.06 -12.03 -7.13
C GLN A 95 3.36 -13.29 -6.33
N GLN A 96 4.09 -13.18 -5.21
CA GLN A 96 4.30 -14.28 -4.28
C GLN A 96 2.96 -14.80 -3.72
N ASN A 97 2.00 -13.91 -3.51
CA ASN A 97 0.64 -14.25 -3.07
C ASN A 97 -0.29 -14.69 -4.23
N GLY A 98 0.25 -14.92 -5.43
CA GLY A 98 -0.47 -15.49 -6.58
C GLY A 98 -1.13 -14.48 -7.52
N TRP A 99 -0.87 -13.18 -7.38
CA TRP A 99 -1.36 -12.17 -8.34
C TRP A 99 -0.48 -12.10 -9.59
N THR A 100 -1.10 -12.23 -10.76
CA THR A 100 -0.41 -12.17 -12.07
C THR A 100 -0.78 -10.93 -12.90
N GLY A 101 -1.68 -10.09 -12.38
CA GLY A 101 -2.29 -8.99 -13.14
C GLY A 101 -3.48 -9.40 -14.01
N ASN A 102 -3.58 -10.69 -14.39
CA ASN A 102 -4.68 -11.23 -15.20
C ASN A 102 -5.73 -12.01 -14.38
N ASN A 103 -5.48 -12.24 -13.09
CA ASN A 103 -6.38 -12.93 -12.18
C ASN A 103 -6.76 -12.03 -10.99
N ALA A 104 -7.96 -12.24 -10.46
CA ALA A 104 -8.35 -11.68 -9.18
C ALA A 104 -7.75 -12.53 -8.05
N ILE A 105 -7.29 -11.86 -7.01
CA ILE A 105 -6.97 -12.48 -5.72
C ILE A 105 -7.73 -11.73 -4.61
N ALA A 106 -7.76 -12.31 -3.41
CA ALA A 106 -8.37 -11.66 -2.25
C ALA A 106 -7.70 -10.30 -1.95
N ILE A 107 -8.43 -9.42 -1.25
CA ILE A 107 -7.85 -8.16 -0.76
C ILE A 107 -6.72 -8.49 0.23
N GLN A 108 -5.57 -7.85 0.02
CA GLN A 108 -4.35 -8.10 0.77
C GLN A 108 -4.25 -7.18 1.99
N ASN A 109 -3.64 -7.69 3.07
CA ASN A 109 -3.37 -6.94 4.28
C ASN A 109 -2.06 -6.15 4.14
N GLY A 110 -2.16 -4.81 4.06
CA GLY A 110 -1.03 -3.92 3.88
C GLY A 110 -0.09 -3.82 5.08
N ILE A 111 -0.58 -4.02 6.31
CA ILE A 111 0.29 -4.08 7.50
C ILE A 111 1.20 -5.32 7.43
N GLY A 112 0.66 -6.44 6.92
CA GLY A 112 1.44 -7.64 6.63
C GLY A 112 2.54 -7.39 5.60
N TYR A 113 2.27 -6.59 4.58
CA TYR A 113 3.26 -6.22 3.56
C TYR A 113 4.42 -5.41 4.17
N LEU A 114 4.12 -4.41 5.01
CA LEU A 114 5.16 -3.62 5.69
C LEU A 114 6.00 -4.51 6.63
N THR A 115 5.36 -5.43 7.35
CA THR A 115 6.04 -6.38 8.22
C THR A 115 6.96 -7.31 7.42
N GLN A 116 6.51 -7.81 6.27
CA GLN A 116 7.33 -8.63 5.37
C GLN A 116 8.53 -7.87 4.78
N LEU A 117 8.43 -6.54 4.68
CA LEU A 117 9.54 -5.66 4.29
C LEU A 117 10.47 -5.31 5.46
N GLY A 118 10.21 -5.84 6.66
CA GLY A 118 11.03 -5.65 7.85
C GLY A 118 10.62 -4.47 8.72
N PHE A 119 9.49 -3.80 8.47
CA PHE A 119 9.08 -2.66 9.28
C PHE A 119 8.34 -3.09 10.55
N GLU A 120 8.66 -2.44 11.66
CA GLU A 120 7.89 -2.53 12.90
C GLU A 120 6.59 -1.73 12.77
N THR A 121 5.45 -2.41 12.86
CA THR A 121 4.12 -1.82 12.55
C THR A 121 3.20 -1.67 13.76
N ASN A 122 3.66 -2.02 14.97
CA ASN A 122 2.84 -1.99 16.20
C ASN A 122 2.20 -0.61 16.47
N GLN A 123 2.88 0.46 16.09
CA GLN A 123 2.39 1.84 16.25
C GLN A 123 1.27 2.23 15.25
N LEU A 124 0.98 1.39 14.26
CA LEU A 124 -0.09 1.61 13.28
C LEU A 124 -1.43 0.98 13.70
N SER A 125 -1.41 0.11 14.72
CA SER A 125 -2.52 -0.76 15.14
C SER A 125 -3.25 -0.35 16.41
#